data_AF-N1UQJ8-F1
#
_entry.id   AF-N1UQJ8-F1
#
_cell.length_a   1.000
_cell.length_b   1.000
_cell.length_c   1.000
_cell.angle_alpha   90.00
_cell.angle_beta   90.00
_cell.angle_gamma   90.00
#
_symmetry.space_group_name_H-M   'P 1'
#
loop_
_entity.id
_entity.type
_entity.pdbx_description
1 polymer ?
#
loop_
_entity_poly.entity_id
_entity_poly.type
_entity_poly.pdbx_seq_one_letter_code
_entity_poly.pdbx_strand_id
1 'polypeptide(L)'
;MDGSYKSFRETIEKKAETSEKTGRSHLSNRLETIYLLIEREFTAEALADAEEEKESHQNKIHEAFREGIITLTKSEFTNLTQIDRIKKEAKRVNQKLKVPISFQVQLNSLLHEGLETKNPTQIVNSHLLGADWESKTGFFWGSAKSKLKEILEGTVQTGNPNKEFKNCSLSISKPKRFN
;
A
#
# COMPACT_ATOMS: atom_id res chain seq x y z
N MET A 1 -7.58 -22.36 -33.44
CA MET A 1 -7.26 -22.20 -32.01
C MET A 1 -8.44 -22.69 -31.20
N ASP A 2 -8.17 -23.68 -30.35
CA ASP A 2 -9.11 -24.61 -29.70
C ASP A 2 -10.15 -23.96 -28.79
N GLY A 3 -11.42 -24.34 -28.93
CA GLY A 3 -12.50 -23.96 -28.02
C GLY A 3 -12.25 -24.32 -26.54
N SER A 4 -11.37 -25.30 -26.30
CA SER A 4 -10.89 -25.66 -24.96
C SER A 4 -10.06 -24.55 -24.29
N TYR A 5 -9.16 -23.89 -25.04
CA TYR A 5 -8.36 -22.79 -24.52
C TYR A 5 -9.21 -21.55 -24.21
N LYS A 6 -10.22 -21.28 -25.04
CA LYS A 6 -11.19 -20.19 -24.82
C LYS A 6 -12.02 -20.42 -23.55
N SER A 7 -12.56 -21.63 -23.37
CA SER A 7 -13.34 -22.01 -22.18
C SER A 7 -12.52 -21.96 -20.88
N PHE A 8 -11.26 -22.42 -20.94
CA PHE A 8 -10.35 -22.35 -19.80
C PHE A 8 -10.05 -20.91 -19.41
N ARG A 9 -9.73 -20.05 -20.39
CA ARG A 9 -9.49 -18.62 -20.16
C ARG A 9 -10.70 -17.93 -19.52
N GLU A 10 -11.89 -18.12 -20.06
CA GLU A 10 -13.14 -17.55 -19.52
C GLU A 10 -13.38 -18.00 -18.06
N THR A 11 -13.03 -19.24 -17.73
CA THR A 11 -13.14 -19.76 -16.35
C THR A 11 -12.16 -19.08 -15.39
N ILE A 12 -10.92 -18.86 -15.84
CA ILE A 12 -9.90 -18.16 -15.04
C ILE A 12 -10.31 -16.70 -14.82
N GLU A 13 -10.79 -16.01 -15.86
CA GLU A 13 -11.27 -14.62 -15.77
C GLU A 13 -12.42 -14.50 -14.76
N LYS A 14 -13.45 -15.37 -14.84
CA LYS A 14 -14.56 -15.38 -13.87
C LYS A 14 -14.13 -15.63 -12.44
N LYS A 15 -13.15 -16.53 -12.23
CA LYS A 15 -12.60 -16.80 -10.89
C LYS A 15 -11.85 -15.60 -10.34
N ALA A 16 -11.06 -14.92 -11.18
CA ALA A 16 -10.34 -13.70 -10.81
C ALA A 16 -11.32 -12.59 -10.42
N GLU A 17 -12.35 -12.34 -11.23
CA GLU A 17 -13.41 -11.35 -10.94
C GLU A 17 -14.14 -11.65 -9.62
N THR A 18 -14.48 -12.92 -9.39
CA THR A 18 -15.18 -13.34 -8.16
C THR A 18 -14.28 -13.14 -6.93
N SER A 19 -12.99 -13.49 -7.05
CA SER A 19 -11.99 -13.27 -5.99
C SER A 19 -11.85 -11.78 -5.68
N GLU A 20 -11.75 -10.94 -6.71
CA GLU A 20 -11.65 -9.48 -6.55
C GLU A 20 -12.89 -8.91 -5.86
N LYS A 21 -14.09 -9.28 -6.31
CA LYS A 21 -15.34 -8.82 -5.70
C LYS A 21 -15.44 -9.23 -4.23
N THR A 22 -15.06 -10.47 -3.91
CA THR A 22 -15.10 -11.00 -2.54
C THR A 22 -14.08 -10.27 -1.65
N GLY A 23 -12.86 -10.06 -2.16
CA GLY A 23 -11.82 -9.31 -1.46
C GLY A 23 -12.20 -7.86 -1.17
N ARG A 24 -12.77 -7.16 -2.16
CA ARG A 24 -13.32 -5.80 -1.98
C ARG A 24 -14.45 -5.77 -0.94
N SER A 25 -15.37 -6.74 -0.99
CA SER A 25 -16.47 -6.82 -0.02
C SER A 25 -15.96 -7.05 1.40
N HIS A 26 -14.98 -7.94 1.57
CA HIS A 26 -14.38 -8.22 2.87
C HIS A 26 -13.67 -6.98 3.43
N LEU A 27 -12.88 -6.28 2.61
CA LEU A 27 -12.25 -5.02 2.98
C LEU A 27 -13.28 -3.98 3.41
N SER A 28 -14.34 -3.76 2.61
CA SER A 28 -15.39 -2.80 2.93
C SER A 28 -16.10 -3.12 4.26
N ASN A 29 -16.44 -4.38 4.49
CA ASN A 29 -17.08 -4.81 5.75
C ASN A 29 -16.17 -4.57 6.96
N ARG A 30 -14.87 -4.87 6.82
CA ARG A 30 -13.88 -4.65 7.87
C ARG A 30 -13.75 -3.17 8.21
N LEU A 31 -13.65 -2.32 7.19
CA LEU A 31 -13.56 -0.87 7.38
C LEU A 31 -14.84 -0.29 8.00
N GLU A 32 -16.02 -0.77 7.60
CA GLU A 32 -17.28 -0.29 8.18
C GLU A 32 -17.39 -0.64 9.67
N THR A 33 -16.92 -1.82 10.07
CA THR A 33 -16.84 -2.21 11.49
C THR A 33 -15.90 -1.27 12.26
N ILE A 34 -14.77 -0.89 11.66
CA ILE A 34 -13.82 0.06 12.24
C ILE A 34 -14.45 1.45 12.39
N TYR A 35 -15.17 1.94 11.38
CA TYR A 35 -15.84 3.24 11.45
C TYR A 35 -16.94 3.26 12.50
N LEU A 36 -17.75 2.20 12.60
CA LEU A 36 -18.76 2.06 13.64
C LEU A 36 -18.15 2.06 15.04
N LEU A 37 -17.00 1.38 15.22
CA LEU A 37 -16.26 1.39 16.47
C LEU A 37 -15.77 2.80 16.81
N ILE A 38 -15.16 3.50 15.85
CA ILE A 38 -14.69 4.88 16.04
C ILE A 38 -15.84 5.78 16.47
N GLU A 39 -16.98 5.76 15.77
CA GLU A 39 -18.13 6.61 16.12
C GLU A 39 -18.72 6.26 17.49
N ARG A 40 -18.78 4.97 17.84
CA ARG A 40 -19.26 4.52 19.15
C ARG A 40 -18.38 5.06 20.27
N GLU A 41 -17.07 4.83 20.18
CA GLU A 41 -16.13 5.27 21.22
C GLU A 41 -16.03 6.81 21.26
N PHE A 42 -16.11 7.47 20.10
CA PHE A 42 -16.14 8.93 20.01
C PHE A 42 -17.38 9.53 20.70
N THR A 43 -18.54 8.89 20.54
CA THR A 43 -19.77 9.31 21.23
C THR A 43 -19.70 9.03 22.72
N ALA A 44 -19.15 7.88 23.12
CA ALA A 44 -18.99 7.52 24.52
C ALA A 44 -18.02 8.45 25.25
N GLU A 45 -16.90 8.83 24.62
CA GLU A 45 -15.94 9.81 25.14
C GLU A 45 -16.61 11.16 25.45
N ALA A 46 -17.47 11.64 24.53
CA ALA A 46 -18.17 12.90 24.71
C ALA A 46 -19.21 12.88 25.84
N LEU A 47 -19.73 11.69 26.20
CA LEU A 47 -20.70 11.47 27.27
C LEU A 47 -20.06 11.11 28.61
N ALA A 48 -18.77 10.78 28.63
CA ALA A 48 -18.08 10.40 29.85
C ALA A 48 -17.92 11.60 30.79
N ASP A 49 -18.15 11.38 32.09
CA ASP A 49 -17.99 12.41 33.11
C ASP A 49 -16.56 12.42 33.69
N ALA A 50 -15.95 11.24 33.83
CA ALA A 50 -14.61 11.07 34.38
C ALA A 50 -13.51 11.17 33.31
N GLU A 51 -12.39 11.81 33.63
CA GLU A 51 -11.26 11.95 32.69
C GLU A 51 -10.60 10.62 32.35
N GLU A 52 -10.54 9.68 33.30
CA GLU A 52 -10.01 8.32 33.07
C GLU A 52 -10.84 7.54 32.04
N GLU A 53 -12.16 7.70 32.07
CA GLU A 53 -13.07 7.10 31.08
C GLU A 53 -12.87 7.72 29.70
N LYS A 54 -12.71 9.04 29.63
CA LYS A 54 -12.38 9.75 28.38
C LYS A 54 -11.09 9.22 27.78
N GLU A 55 -10.03 9.14 28.57
CA GLU A 55 -8.73 8.62 28.11
C GLU A 55 -8.85 7.17 27.59
N SER A 56 -9.61 6.32 28.29
CA SER A 56 -9.89 4.95 27.85
C SER A 56 -10.59 4.90 26.49
N HIS A 57 -11.59 5.74 26.26
CA HIS A 57 -12.28 5.84 24.97
C HIS A 57 -11.38 6.40 23.87
N GLN A 58 -10.58 7.44 24.16
CA GLN A 58 -9.59 7.98 23.23
C GLN A 58 -8.60 6.90 22.80
N ASN A 59 -8.06 6.12 23.73
CA ASN A 59 -7.15 5.01 23.40
C ASN A 59 -7.80 3.98 22.46
N LYS A 60 -9.07 3.63 22.67
CA LYS A 60 -9.81 2.72 21.76
C LYS A 60 -10.01 3.31 20.37
N ILE A 61 -10.28 4.61 20.28
CA ILE A 61 -10.37 5.34 19.00
C ILE A 61 -9.02 5.26 18.28
N HIS A 62 -7.91 5.45 19.00
CA HIS A 62 -6.56 5.39 18.44
C HIS A 62 -6.29 3.99 17.87
N GLU A 63 -6.58 2.94 18.64
CA GLU A 63 -6.39 1.56 18.18
C GLU A 63 -7.26 1.21 16.98
N ALA A 64 -8.51 1.68 16.94
CA ALA A 64 -9.39 1.48 15.80
C ALA A 64 -8.83 2.15 14.52
N PHE A 65 -8.31 3.38 14.62
CA PHE A 65 -7.65 4.03 13.48
C PHE A 65 -6.37 3.31 13.07
N ARG A 66 -5.54 2.86 14.03
CA ARG A 66 -4.33 2.06 13.76
C ARG A 66 -4.67 0.81 12.97
N GLU A 67 -5.71 0.10 13.39
CA GLU A 67 -6.22 -1.08 12.71
C GLU A 67 -6.70 -0.77 11.29
N GLY A 68 -7.44 0.34 11.12
CA GLY A 68 -7.91 0.79 9.81
C GLY A 68 -6.76 1.12 8.85
N ILE A 69 -5.74 1.83 9.33
CA ILE A 69 -4.55 2.17 8.56
C ILE A 69 -3.80 0.91 8.13
N ILE A 70 -3.57 -0.05 9.04
CA ILE A 70 -2.91 -1.33 8.71
C ILE A 70 -3.72 -2.08 7.65
N THR A 71 -5.04 -2.17 7.84
CA THR A 71 -5.97 -2.87 6.95
C THR A 71 -5.89 -2.30 5.52
N LEU A 72 -5.94 -0.97 5.38
CA LEU A 72 -5.83 -0.32 4.08
C LEU A 72 -4.43 -0.49 3.47
N THR A 73 -3.41 -0.36 4.29
CA THR A 73 -2.02 -0.44 3.83
C THR A 73 -1.71 -1.81 3.22
N LYS A 74 -2.14 -2.89 3.89
CA LYS A 74 -1.80 -4.26 3.50
C LYS A 74 -2.76 -4.88 2.48
N SER A 75 -3.89 -4.23 2.17
CA SER A 75 -4.87 -4.79 1.23
C SER A 75 -4.58 -4.43 -0.23
N GLU A 76 -4.65 -5.44 -1.10
CA GLU A 76 -4.61 -5.29 -2.56
C GLU A 76 -5.89 -4.66 -3.14
N PHE A 77 -6.97 -4.59 -2.35
CA PHE A 77 -8.27 -4.08 -2.79
C PHE A 77 -8.53 -2.64 -2.36
N THR A 78 -7.56 -2.00 -1.69
CA THR A 78 -7.64 -0.62 -1.26
C THR A 78 -7.81 0.32 -2.44
N ASN A 79 -8.70 1.29 -2.29
CA ASN A 79 -8.88 2.37 -3.26
C ASN A 79 -8.76 3.76 -2.61
N LEU A 80 -8.61 4.78 -3.46
CA LEU A 80 -8.43 6.17 -3.02
C LEU A 80 -9.60 6.67 -2.17
N THR A 81 -10.85 6.31 -2.51
CA THR A 81 -12.02 6.73 -1.73
C THR A 81 -11.98 6.21 -0.29
N GLN A 82 -11.50 4.99 -0.07
CA GLN A 82 -11.32 4.44 1.29
C GLN A 82 -10.19 5.15 2.05
N ILE A 83 -9.09 5.48 1.36
CA ILE A 83 -7.96 6.26 1.91
C ILE A 83 -8.42 7.66 2.30
N ASP A 84 -9.18 8.33 1.45
CA ASP A 84 -9.69 9.68 1.71
C ASP A 84 -10.69 9.68 2.85
N ARG A 85 -11.57 8.65 2.93
CA ARG A 85 -12.53 8.50 4.03
C ARG A 85 -11.82 8.39 5.37
N ILE A 86 -10.82 7.49 5.52
CA ILE A 86 -10.14 7.34 6.82
C ILE A 86 -9.36 8.60 7.21
N LYS A 87 -8.74 9.30 6.24
CA LYS A 87 -8.04 10.57 6.49
C LYS A 87 -9.00 11.66 6.94
N LYS A 88 -10.17 11.74 6.31
CA LYS A 88 -11.22 12.70 6.68
C LYS A 88 -11.76 12.42 8.08
N GLU A 89 -12.01 11.15 8.40
CA GLU A 89 -12.47 10.75 9.74
C GLU A 89 -11.42 11.05 10.81
N ALA A 90 -10.15 10.72 10.57
CA ALA A 90 -9.06 11.04 11.49
C ALA A 90 -8.98 12.55 11.74
N LYS A 91 -9.10 13.37 10.69
CA LYS A 91 -9.13 14.84 10.82
C LYS A 91 -10.33 15.32 11.63
N ARG A 92 -11.54 14.78 11.38
CA ARG A 92 -12.77 15.15 12.10
C ARG A 92 -12.64 14.84 13.59
N VAL A 93 -12.14 13.66 13.94
CA VAL A 93 -11.94 13.24 15.33
C VAL A 93 -10.87 14.10 16.00
N ASN A 94 -9.71 14.30 15.36
CA ASN A 94 -8.61 15.10 15.89
C ASN A 94 -8.98 16.56 16.17
N GLN A 95 -9.97 17.13 15.48
CA GLN A 95 -10.46 18.48 15.76
C GLN A 95 -11.16 18.61 17.12
N LYS A 96 -11.63 17.50 17.68
CA LYS A 96 -12.42 17.46 18.91
C LYS A 96 -11.67 16.85 20.10
N LEU A 97 -10.58 16.13 19.82
CA LEU A 97 -9.70 15.58 20.86
C LEU A 97 -8.82 16.67 21.48
N LYS A 98 -8.63 16.60 22.80
CA LYS A 98 -7.67 17.47 23.52
C LYS A 98 -6.24 17.27 23.02
N VAL A 99 -5.88 16.02 22.70
CA VAL A 99 -4.58 15.63 22.17
C VAL A 99 -4.78 15.03 20.78
N PRO A 100 -4.33 15.72 19.70
CA PRO A 100 -4.45 15.19 18.35
C PRO A 100 -3.66 13.89 18.17
N ILE A 101 -4.26 12.96 17.44
CA ILE A 101 -3.61 11.70 17.10
C ILE A 101 -2.72 11.90 15.88
N SER A 102 -1.44 11.51 16.00
CA SER A 102 -0.53 11.40 14.88
C SER A 102 -0.26 9.93 14.56
N PHE A 103 -0.52 9.55 13.31
CA PHE A 103 -0.22 8.21 12.79
C PHE A 103 1.09 8.17 12.01
N GLN A 104 1.87 9.25 11.99
CA GLN A 104 3.03 9.38 11.10
C GLN A 104 4.07 8.29 11.37
N VAL A 105 4.35 7.99 12.63
CA VAL A 105 5.31 6.94 13.02
C VAL A 105 4.88 5.58 12.47
N GLN A 106 3.59 5.26 12.58
CA GLN A 106 3.04 4.00 12.10
C GLN A 106 3.04 3.92 10.57
N LEU A 107 2.63 5.00 9.88
CA LEU A 107 2.65 5.07 8.41
C LEU A 107 4.07 4.92 7.86
N ASN A 108 5.03 5.59 8.50
CA ASN A 108 6.44 5.45 8.16
C ASN A 108 6.92 4.01 8.40
N SER A 109 6.59 3.40 9.55
CA SER A 109 6.94 2.00 9.82
C SER A 109 6.38 1.03 8.77
N LEU A 110 5.12 1.20 8.37
CA LEU A 110 4.49 0.39 7.33
C LEU A 110 5.13 0.58 5.95
N LEU A 111 5.54 1.80 5.61
CA LEU A 111 6.28 2.06 4.38
C LEU A 111 7.63 1.33 4.38
N HIS A 112 8.36 1.40 5.49
CA HIS A 112 9.65 0.71 5.65
C HIS A 112 9.49 -0.82 5.60
N GLU A 113 8.48 -1.39 6.27
CA GLU A 113 8.13 -2.81 6.15
C GLU A 113 7.85 -3.21 4.69
N GLY A 114 7.08 -2.38 3.95
CA GLY A 114 6.79 -2.61 2.54
C GLY A 114 8.06 -2.61 1.67
N LEU A 115 9.00 -1.71 1.94
CA LEU A 115 10.28 -1.64 1.24
C LEU A 115 11.18 -2.85 1.55
N GLU A 116 11.25 -3.27 2.81
CA GLU A 116 12.03 -4.43 3.25
C GLU A 116 11.50 -5.73 2.63
N THR A 117 10.18 -5.89 2.61
CA THR A 117 9.50 -7.06 2.03
C THR A 117 9.33 -6.97 0.50
N LYS A 118 9.69 -5.83 -0.10
CA LYS A 118 9.49 -5.52 -1.53
C LYS A 118 8.02 -5.70 -1.96
N ASN A 119 7.07 -5.38 -1.08
CA ASN A 119 5.65 -5.46 -1.35
C ASN A 119 5.14 -4.14 -1.99
N PRO A 120 4.87 -4.10 -3.31
CA PRO A 120 4.52 -2.87 -4.01
C PRO A 120 3.18 -2.29 -3.54
N THR A 121 2.20 -3.14 -3.25
CA THR A 121 0.88 -2.72 -2.73
C THR A 121 1.05 -1.95 -1.41
N GLN A 122 1.81 -2.52 -0.48
CA GLN A 122 2.06 -1.90 0.81
C GLN A 122 2.83 -0.58 0.67
N ILE A 123 3.84 -0.51 -0.19
CA ILE A 123 4.61 0.71 -0.45
C ILE A 123 3.68 1.83 -0.97
N VAL A 124 2.90 1.54 -2.00
CA VAL A 124 2.00 2.52 -2.63
C VAL A 124 0.93 2.98 -1.66
N ASN A 125 0.25 2.06 -0.97
CA ASN A 125 -0.81 2.42 -0.05
C ASN A 125 -0.29 3.22 1.15
N SER A 126 0.88 2.85 1.70
CA SER A 126 1.52 3.62 2.78
C SER A 126 1.79 5.06 2.35
N HIS A 127 2.29 5.25 1.13
CA HIS A 127 2.52 6.58 0.58
C HIS A 127 1.22 7.37 0.41
N LEU A 128 0.19 6.78 -0.19
CA LEU A 128 -1.12 7.42 -0.38
C LEU A 128 -1.77 7.81 0.96
N LEU A 129 -1.55 7.01 2.01
CA LEU A 129 -2.00 7.32 3.37
C LEU A 129 -1.17 8.43 4.05
N GLY A 130 -0.02 8.83 3.49
CA GLY A 130 0.77 9.97 3.97
C GLY A 130 2.10 9.61 4.64
N ALA A 131 2.62 8.39 4.43
CA ALA A 131 3.96 8.06 4.87
C ALA A 131 5.01 8.98 4.22
N ASP A 132 6.03 9.33 5.01
CA ASP A 132 7.11 10.21 4.60
C ASP A 132 8.26 9.41 3.98
N TRP A 133 8.59 9.75 2.73
CA TRP A 133 9.69 9.16 1.98
C TRP A 133 11.07 9.49 2.56
N GLU A 134 11.20 10.59 3.30
CA GLU A 134 12.46 10.96 3.94
C GLU A 134 12.61 10.33 5.34
N SER A 135 11.60 9.58 5.79
CA SER A 135 11.66 8.84 7.05
C SER A 135 12.83 7.86 7.10
N LYS A 136 13.49 7.80 8.26
CA LYS A 136 14.62 6.90 8.59
C LYS A 136 14.27 5.87 9.67
N THR A 137 12.98 5.55 9.83
CA THR A 137 12.47 4.73 10.94
C THR A 137 12.61 3.21 10.76
N GLY A 138 13.14 2.72 9.63
CA GLY A 138 13.25 1.27 9.36
C GLY A 138 14.59 0.66 9.72
N PHE A 139 14.73 -0.64 9.44
CA PHE A 139 15.92 -1.43 9.81
C PHE A 139 17.07 -1.30 8.80
N PHE A 140 16.84 -0.69 7.64
CA PHE A 140 17.89 -0.43 6.66
C PHE A 140 18.51 0.96 6.84
N TRP A 141 19.79 1.07 6.47
CA TRP A 141 20.51 2.34 6.49
C TRP A 141 19.99 3.27 5.38
N GLY A 142 19.44 4.43 5.76
CA GLY A 142 18.99 5.47 4.82
C GLY A 142 17.53 5.86 5.00
N SER A 143 17.01 6.66 4.05
CA SER A 143 15.59 7.02 4.01
C SER A 143 14.78 6.02 3.20
N ALA A 144 13.46 6.00 3.37
CA ALA A 144 12.56 5.17 2.55
C ALA A 144 12.78 5.41 1.05
N LYS A 145 13.03 6.65 0.65
CA LYS A 145 13.39 7.03 -0.72
C LYS A 145 14.69 6.40 -1.22
N SER A 146 15.75 6.39 -0.40
CA SER A 146 17.02 5.80 -0.83
C SER A 146 16.89 4.28 -1.02
N LYS A 147 16.09 3.62 -0.16
CA LYS A 147 15.83 2.18 -0.31
C LYS A 147 14.99 1.85 -1.53
N LEU A 148 13.97 2.66 -1.82
CA LEU A 148 13.20 2.49 -3.06
C LEU A 148 14.10 2.61 -4.29
N LYS A 149 15.02 3.59 -4.31
CA LYS A 149 15.99 3.75 -5.39
C LYS A 149 16.88 2.52 -5.54
N GLU A 150 17.42 1.98 -4.43
CA GLU A 150 18.21 0.74 -4.43
C GLU A 150 17.43 -0.44 -5.02
N ILE A 151 16.15 -0.63 -4.64
CA ILE A 151 15.30 -1.70 -5.16
C ILE A 151 15.11 -1.55 -6.68
N LEU A 152 14.84 -0.34 -7.15
CA LEU A 152 14.64 -0.07 -8.58
C LEU A 152 15.93 -0.33 -9.38
N GLU A 153 17.07 0.15 -8.90
CA GLU A 153 18.38 -0.05 -9.53
C GLU A 153 18.78 -1.54 -9.57
N GLY A 154 18.56 -2.28 -8.48
CA GLY A 154 18.79 -3.73 -8.44
C GLY A 154 17.90 -4.52 -9.40
N THR A 155 16.65 -4.08 -9.60
CA THR A 155 15.72 -4.71 -10.55
C THR A 155 16.13 -4.47 -12.01
N VAL A 156 16.70 -3.29 -12.32
CA VAL A 156 17.22 -2.97 -13.66
C VAL A 156 18.46 -3.82 -14.01
N GLN A 157 19.29 -4.16 -13.02
CA GLN A 157 20.49 -4.97 -13.22
C GLN A 157 20.19 -6.44 -13.49
N THR A 158 19.10 -7.00 -12.95
CA THR A 158 18.67 -8.38 -13.21
C THR A 158 17.82 -8.54 -14.47
N GLY A 159 17.34 -7.44 -15.06
CA GLY A 159 16.43 -7.41 -16.20
C GLY A 159 17.04 -7.44 -17.60
N ASN A 160 18.31 -7.82 -17.80
CA ASN A 160 18.89 -7.89 -19.16
C ASN A 160 19.64 -9.21 -19.48
N PRO A 161 18.92 -10.27 -19.85
CA PRO A 161 19.51 -11.43 -20.54
C PRO A 161 19.82 -11.16 -22.03
N ASN A 162 19.49 -9.99 -22.58
CA ASN A 162 19.63 -9.67 -24.02
C ASN A 162 20.87 -8.84 -24.38
N LYS A 163 21.99 -9.01 -23.64
CA LYS A 163 23.29 -8.50 -24.11
C LYS A 163 23.96 -9.40 -25.17
N GLU A 164 23.36 -10.53 -25.56
CA GLU A 164 23.96 -11.46 -26.54
C GLU A 164 23.48 -11.32 -28.00
N PHE A 165 22.57 -10.40 -28.34
CA PHE A 165 22.12 -10.23 -29.73
C PHE A 165 22.42 -8.83 -30.29
N LYS A 166 23.70 -8.45 -30.28
CA LYS A 166 24.26 -7.49 -31.24
C LYS A 166 25.62 -7.98 -31.68
N ASN A 167 25.62 -8.92 -32.64
CA ASN A 167 26.63 -9.08 -33.69
C ASN A 167 26.20 -10.17 -34.68
N CYS A 168 24.98 -10.06 -35.21
CA CYS A 168 24.54 -10.82 -36.37
C CYS A 168 23.72 -9.92 -37.30
N SER A 169 24.39 -9.02 -38.02
CA SER A 169 24.03 -8.59 -39.37
C SER A 169 24.91 -7.41 -39.79
N LEU A 170 25.93 -7.68 -40.59
CA LEU A 170 26.25 -6.95 -41.82
C LEU A 170 27.46 -7.63 -42.46
N SER A 171 27.19 -8.77 -43.08
CA SER A 171 27.98 -9.21 -44.22
C SER A 171 27.60 -8.37 -45.44
N ILE A 172 28.60 -8.21 -46.33
CA ILE A 172 28.54 -7.74 -47.73
C ILE A 172 28.94 -6.27 -47.94
N SER A 173 30.24 -6.04 -48.18
CA SER A 173 30.75 -5.68 -49.51
C SER A 173 32.29 -5.66 -49.55
N LYS A 174 32.88 -6.63 -50.26
CA LYS A 174 34.10 -6.40 -51.07
C LYS A 174 33.63 -5.82 -52.42
N PRO A 175 34.43 -5.09 -53.24
CA PRO A 175 35.88 -5.27 -53.50
C PRO A 175 36.62 -3.90 -53.62
N LYS A 176 37.89 -3.69 -54.02
CA LYS A 176 38.84 -4.25 -54.99
C LYS A 176 40.25 -3.73 -54.61
N ARG A 177 41.31 -4.52 -54.85
CA ARG A 177 42.71 -4.04 -54.91
C ARG A 177 42.98 -3.38 -56.26
N PHE A 178 43.73 -2.27 -56.28
CA PHE A 178 44.64 -1.71 -57.30
C PHE A 178 45.27 -0.47 -56.62
N ASN A 179 46.57 -0.21 -56.51
CA ASN A 179 47.82 -0.83 -56.96
C ASN A 179 48.74 -1.04 -55.75
#